data_AF-A0A2S2QCN9-F1
#
_entry.id   AF-A0A2S2QCN9-F1
#
_cell.length_a   1.000
_cell.length_b   1.000
_cell.length_c   1.000
_cell.angle_alpha   90.00
_cell.angle_beta   90.00
_cell.angle_gamma   90.00
#
_symmetry.space_group_name_H-M   'P 1'
#
loop_
_entity.id
_entity.type
_entity.pdbx_description
1 polymer ?
#
loop_
_entity_poly.entity_id
_entity_poly.type
_entity_poly.pdbx_seq_one_letter_code
_entity_poly.pdbx_strand_id
1 'polypeptide(L)'
;MNVCNYKVCQSFSDVKSVISTENNSFDVRIESELPETSTTEKCILGIDEAGRGPVLGPMVYGTSYCSIDNQSVLKTLGCADSKVLSEQARDEIFDGINNQGDLLGWAVHIISPTTISNCSFKSCIGKWKL
;
A
#
# COMPACT_ATOMS: atom_id res chain seq x y z
N MET A 1 23.08 -1.09 9.27
CA MET A 1 21.65 -1.17 9.64
C MET A 1 20.92 -0.24 8.69
N ASN A 2 20.24 -0.79 7.66
CA ASN A 2 19.34 0.02 6.84
C ASN A 2 18.13 0.34 7.71
N VAL A 3 18.06 1.57 8.22
CA VAL A 3 16.81 2.12 8.72
C VAL A 3 15.89 2.11 7.51
N CYS A 4 14.90 1.20 7.47
CA CYS A 4 13.85 1.30 6.48
C CYS A 4 13.15 2.63 6.76
N ASN A 5 13.35 3.63 5.90
CA ASN A 5 12.64 4.90 5.98
C ASN A 5 11.19 4.66 5.54
N TYR A 6 10.37 4.11 6.43
CA TYR A 6 8.93 4.09 6.26
C TYR A 6 8.32 5.20 7.12
N LYS A 7 7.23 5.77 6.64
CA LYS A 7 6.49 6.81 7.37
C LYS A 7 5.21 6.21 7.92
N VAL A 8 4.98 6.43 9.21
CA VAL A 8 3.73 6.04 9.85
C VAL A 8 2.71 7.15 9.63
N CYS A 9 1.51 6.81 9.18
CA CYS A 9 0.41 7.75 8.92
C CYS A 9 -0.88 7.22 9.55
N GLN A 10 -1.66 8.12 10.14
CA GLN A 10 -2.94 7.78 10.78
C GLN A 10 -4.15 8.27 9.99
N SER A 11 -3.97 9.20 9.05
CA SER A 11 -5.06 9.76 8.24
C SER A 11 -4.71 9.87 6.76
N PHE A 12 -5.75 9.96 5.92
CA PHE A 12 -5.61 10.21 4.49
C PHE A 12 -4.91 11.54 4.17
N SER A 13 -5.12 12.56 5.01
CA SER A 13 -4.44 13.86 4.90
C SER A 13 -2.93 13.73 5.09
N ASP A 14 -2.49 12.87 6.03
CA ASP A 14 -1.06 12.62 6.27
C ASP A 14 -0.43 11.93 5.06
N VAL A 15 -1.13 10.93 4.51
CA VAL A 15 -0.68 10.23 3.30
C VAL A 15 -0.52 11.21 2.13
N LYS A 16 -1.50 12.10 1.90
CA LYS A 16 -1.43 13.13 0.86
C LYS A 16 -0.26 14.09 1.10
N SER A 17 -0.06 14.53 2.35
CA SER A 17 1.06 15.40 2.73
C SER A 17 2.40 14.76 2.42
N VAL A 18 2.59 13.49 2.80
CA VAL A 18 3.79 12.71 2.49
C VAL A 18 4.01 12.64 0.99
N ILE A 19 3.00 12.21 0.22
CA ILE A 19 3.12 12.06 -1.24
C ILE A 19 3.48 13.39 -1.92
N SER A 20 2.94 14.51 -1.43
CA SER A 20 3.20 15.84 -2.00
C SER A 20 4.60 16.40 -1.68
N THR A 21 5.19 15.97 -0.56
CA THR A 21 6.47 16.52 -0.07
C THR A 21 7.65 15.64 -0.48
N GLU A 22 7.41 14.34 -0.69
CA GLU A 22 8.48 13.38 -0.96
C GLU A 22 9.04 13.46 -2.38
N ASN A 23 10.32 13.12 -2.50
CA ASN A 23 11.00 13.03 -3.79
C ASN A 23 10.59 11.74 -4.52
N ASN A 24 9.79 11.88 -5.56
CA ASN A 24 9.29 10.77 -6.41
C ASN A 24 10.38 10.04 -7.22
N SER A 25 11.65 10.46 -7.15
CA SER A 25 12.79 9.74 -7.72
C SER A 25 13.17 8.49 -6.94
N PHE A 26 12.68 8.36 -5.69
CA PHE A 26 12.95 7.24 -4.81
C PHE A 26 11.65 6.55 -4.39
N ASP A 27 11.79 5.31 -3.93
CA ASP A 27 10.66 4.54 -3.43
C ASP A 27 10.23 5.09 -2.06
N VAL A 28 8.91 5.15 -1.84
CA VAL A 28 8.31 5.68 -0.61
C VAL A 28 7.47 4.59 0.03
N ARG A 29 7.68 4.35 1.32
CA ARG A 29 6.90 3.39 2.10
C ARG A 29 6.11 4.11 3.18
N ILE A 30 4.81 3.85 3.21
CA ILE A 30 3.86 4.46 4.14
C ILE A 30 3.09 3.34 4.82
N GLU A 31 3.00 3.36 6.14
CA GLU A 31 2.34 2.31 6.92
C GLU A 31 1.38 2.93 7.93
N SER A 32 0.33 2.20 8.27
CA SER A 32 -0.47 2.51 9.46
C SER A 32 0.28 2.11 10.72
N GLU A 33 -0.26 2.49 11.87
CA GLU A 33 0.13 1.84 13.12
C GLU A 33 -0.24 0.36 13.11
N LEU A 34 0.51 -0.43 13.88
CA LEU A 34 0.28 -1.87 13.99
C LEU A 34 -0.84 -2.11 15.01
N PRO A 35 -1.97 -2.73 14.63
CA PRO A 35 -2.98 -3.14 15.58
C PRO A 35 -2.42 -4.20 16.53
N GLU A 36 -2.61 -4.04 17.84
CA GLU A 36 -2.05 -4.96 18.86
C GLU A 36 -2.48 -6.40 18.64
N THR A 37 -3.74 -6.61 18.23
CA THR A 37 -4.32 -7.93 17.91
C THR A 37 -3.50 -8.69 16.87
N SER A 38 -2.89 -7.98 15.91
CA SER A 38 -2.11 -8.60 14.84
C SER A 38 -0.77 -9.22 15.28
N THR A 39 -0.27 -8.84 16.45
CA THR A 39 1.00 -9.36 16.99
C THR A 39 0.83 -10.67 17.76
N THR A 40 -0.38 -10.92 18.27
CA THR A 40 -0.66 -12.04 19.17
C THR A 40 -1.46 -13.15 18.46
N GLU A 41 -2.30 -12.79 17.49
CA GLU A 41 -3.21 -13.70 16.82
C GLU A 41 -2.77 -14.01 15.38
N LYS A 42 -3.36 -15.08 14.81
CA LYS A 42 -3.16 -15.40 13.40
C LYS A 42 -3.83 -14.33 12.55
N CYS A 43 -3.08 -13.81 11.58
CA CYS A 43 -3.56 -12.76 10.69
C CYS A 43 -3.82 -13.26 9.27
N ILE A 44 -4.74 -12.58 8.60
CA ILE A 44 -4.96 -12.61 7.15
C ILE A 44 -4.36 -11.35 6.56
N LEU A 45 -3.70 -11.48 5.41
CA LEU A 45 -3.08 -10.37 4.69
C LEU A 45 -3.48 -10.42 3.21
N GLY A 46 -3.91 -9.28 2.68
CA GLY A 46 -4.16 -9.06 1.26
C GLY A 46 -3.10 -8.14 0.66
N ILE A 47 -2.71 -8.42 -0.60
CA ILE A 47 -1.76 -7.62 -1.39
C ILE A 47 -2.42 -7.33 -2.73
N ASP A 48 -2.31 -6.09 -3.18
CA ASP A 48 -2.74 -5.67 -4.51
C ASP A 48 -1.81 -4.61 -5.09
N GLU A 49 -1.89 -4.37 -6.39
CA GLU A 49 -1.11 -3.34 -7.07
C GLU A 49 -1.94 -2.43 -7.99
N ALA A 50 -1.44 -1.20 -8.15
CA ALA A 50 -1.97 -0.23 -9.10
C ALA A 50 -0.82 0.41 -9.90
N GLY A 51 -1.09 0.75 -11.17
CA GLY A 51 -0.11 1.44 -12.01
C GLY A 51 0.84 0.54 -12.80
N ARG A 52 0.51 -0.74 -13.02
CA ARG A 52 1.34 -1.66 -13.85
C ARG A 52 1.33 -1.34 -15.34
N GLY A 53 0.24 -0.77 -15.86
CA GLY A 53 0.01 -0.54 -17.30
C GLY A 53 0.52 0.80 -17.88
N PRO A 54 0.49 1.92 -17.14
CA PRO A 54 0.99 3.20 -17.63
C PRO A 54 2.50 3.18 -17.92
N VAL A 55 2.90 3.93 -18.95
CA VAL A 55 4.33 4.16 -19.27
C VAL A 55 4.96 5.18 -18.33
N LEU A 56 4.14 6.10 -17.82
CA LEU A 56 4.56 7.19 -16.94
C LEU A 56 3.91 7.02 -15.56
N GLY A 57 4.67 7.39 -14.53
CA GLY A 57 4.20 7.38 -13.14
C GLY A 57 4.73 6.19 -12.33
N PRO A 58 4.56 6.25 -11.01
CA PRO A 58 5.00 5.18 -10.11
C PRO A 58 4.07 3.97 -10.20
N MET A 59 4.56 2.83 -9.73
CA MET A 59 3.74 1.65 -9.45
C MET A 59 3.55 1.54 -7.95
N VAL A 60 2.32 1.28 -7.50
CA VAL A 60 1.98 1.27 -6.08
C VAL A 60 1.55 -0.13 -5.68
N TYR A 61 2.16 -0.65 -4.64
CA TYR A 61 1.70 -1.87 -3.95
C TYR A 61 0.97 -1.47 -2.68
N GLY A 62 -0.25 -1.96 -2.51
CA GLY A 62 -1.03 -1.84 -1.30
C GLY A 62 -1.10 -3.18 -0.57
N THR A 63 -1.04 -3.13 0.75
CA THR A 63 -1.26 -4.28 1.61
C THR A 63 -2.21 -3.90 2.73
N SER A 64 -3.07 -4.83 3.13
CA SER A 64 -3.93 -4.69 4.29
C SER A 64 -3.99 -6.01 5.04
N TYR A 65 -4.04 -5.94 6.37
CA TYR A 65 -4.03 -7.11 7.22
C TYR A 65 -4.89 -6.89 8.47
N CYS A 66 -5.46 -7.98 8.98
CA CYS A 66 -6.19 -8.03 10.25
C CYS A 66 -6.09 -9.43 10.86
N SER A 67 -6.46 -9.55 12.13
CA SER A 67 -6.68 -10.86 12.77
C SER A 67 -7.80 -11.62 12.05
N ILE A 68 -7.67 -12.95 11.97
CA ILE A 68 -8.67 -13.82 11.32
C ILE A 68 -10.07 -13.64 11.93
N ASP A 69 -10.16 -13.39 13.23
CA ASP A 69 -11.44 -13.22 13.93
C ASP A 69 -12.16 -11.92 13.54
N ASN A 70 -11.40 -10.93 13.07
CA ASN A 70 -11.89 -9.61 12.65
C ASN A 70 -12.17 -9.52 11.15
N GLN A 71 -12.10 -10.62 10.39
CA GLN A 71 -12.35 -10.63 8.96
C GLN A 71 -13.75 -10.10 8.59
N SER A 72 -14.72 -10.20 9.50
CA SER A 72 -16.08 -9.68 9.31
C SER A 72 -16.11 -8.16 9.08
N VAL A 73 -15.17 -7.41 9.65
CA VAL A 73 -15.05 -5.95 9.48
C VAL A 73 -14.83 -5.58 8.01
N LEU A 74 -14.06 -6.37 7.27
CA LEU A 74 -13.82 -6.15 5.84
C LEU A 74 -15.11 -6.23 5.01
N LYS A 75 -16.06 -7.07 5.41
CA LYS A 75 -17.38 -7.17 4.75
C LYS A 75 -18.25 -5.96 5.08
N THR A 76 -18.21 -5.48 6.32
CA THR A 76 -18.96 -4.31 6.77
C THR A 76 -18.49 -3.03 6.08
N LEU A 77 -17.17 -2.91 5.83
CA LEU A 77 -16.58 -1.79 5.11
C LEU A 77 -16.95 -1.75 3.62
N GLY A 78 -17.58 -2.79 3.07
CA GLY A 78 -17.99 -2.80 1.67
C GLY A 78 -16.83 -2.90 0.69
N CYS A 79 -15.69 -3.47 1.10
CA CYS A 79 -14.54 -3.74 0.24
C CYS A 79 -14.95 -4.69 -0.91
N ALA A 80 -15.35 -4.13 -2.04
CA ALA A 80 -15.79 -4.82 -3.26
C ALA A 80 -14.74 -4.69 -4.38
N ASP A 81 -14.99 -5.33 -5.53
CA ASP A 81 -14.10 -5.21 -6.71
C ASP A 81 -13.93 -3.73 -7.08
N SER A 82 -12.67 -3.29 -7.11
CA SER A 82 -12.27 -1.90 -7.35
C SER A 82 -12.81 -1.36 -8.68
N LYS A 83 -13.15 -2.23 -9.64
CA LYS A 83 -13.71 -1.87 -10.94
C LYS A 83 -15.12 -1.26 -10.91
N VAL A 84 -15.84 -1.40 -9.79
CA VAL A 84 -17.22 -0.88 -9.64
C VAL A 84 -17.27 0.36 -8.72
N LEU A 85 -16.21 0.58 -7.92
CA LEU A 85 -16.17 1.66 -6.93
C LEU A 85 -15.76 3.00 -7.56
N SER A 86 -16.51 4.05 -7.26
CA SER A 86 -16.14 5.44 -7.57
C SER A 86 -14.93 5.89 -6.74
N GLU A 87 -14.25 6.95 -7.17
CA GLU A 87 -13.14 7.56 -6.41
C GLU A 87 -13.58 7.94 -4.99
N GLN A 88 -14.74 8.58 -4.86
CA GLN A 88 -15.31 8.95 -3.56
C GLN A 88 -15.59 7.72 -2.67
N ALA A 89 -16.14 6.63 -3.22
CA ALA A 89 -16.39 5.42 -2.44
C ALA A 89 -15.08 4.78 -1.94
N ARG A 90 -13.98 4.88 -2.70
CA ARG A 90 -12.66 4.40 -2.26
C ARG A 90 -12.11 5.22 -1.12
N ASP A 91 -12.27 6.54 -1.17
CA ASP A 91 -11.86 7.44 -0.09
C ASP A 91 -12.66 7.14 1.20
N GLU A 92 -13.98 6.95 1.09
CA GLU A 92 -14.85 6.59 2.23
C GLU A 92 -14.45 5.23 2.85
N ILE A 93 -14.12 4.23 2.01
CA ILE A 93 -13.63 2.94 2.49
C ILE A 93 -12.28 3.10 3.20
N PHE A 94 -11.36 3.87 2.63
CA PHE A 94 -10.04 4.11 3.22
C PHE A 94 -10.14 4.84 4.57
N ASP A 95 -11.01 5.84 4.68
CA ASP A 95 -11.31 6.50 5.95
C ASP A 95 -11.95 5.52 6.94
N GLY A 96 -12.83 4.62 6.47
CA GLY A 96 -13.38 3.53 7.27
C GLY A 96 -12.31 2.57 7.82
N ILE A 97 -11.29 2.26 7.03
CA ILE A 97 -10.14 1.45 7.47
C ILE A 97 -9.35 2.20 8.55
N ASN A 98 -9.04 3.48 8.36
CA ASN A 98 -8.30 4.28 9.35
C ASN A 98 -9.07 4.43 10.67
N ASN A 99 -10.40 4.58 10.61
CA ASN A 99 -11.27 4.61 11.79
C ASN A 99 -11.29 3.28 12.57
N GLN A 100 -10.84 2.19 11.95
CA GLN A 100 -10.73 0.85 12.55
C GLN A 100 -9.26 0.46 12.77
N GLY A 101 -8.37 1.44 12.96
CA GLY A 101 -6.91 1.22 13.09
C GLY A 101 -6.48 0.25 14.20
N ASP A 102 -7.32 0.05 15.23
CA ASP A 102 -7.08 -0.93 16.30
C ASP A 102 -7.24 -2.40 15.82
N LEU A 103 -7.94 -2.61 14.71
CA LEU A 103 -8.28 -3.93 14.17
C LEU A 103 -7.64 -4.18 12.80
N LEU A 104 -7.47 -3.13 12.00
CA LEU A 104 -7.00 -3.17 10.63
C LEU A 104 -5.71 -2.38 10.48
N GLY A 105 -4.70 -3.03 9.91
CA GLY A 105 -3.47 -2.38 9.49
C GLY A 105 -3.37 -2.34 7.97
N TRP A 106 -2.61 -1.39 7.46
CA TRP A 106 -2.28 -1.28 6.04
C TRP A 106 -0.86 -0.76 5.84
N ALA A 107 -0.28 -1.10 4.69
CA ALA A 107 0.99 -0.54 4.25
C ALA A 107 0.99 -0.37 2.73
N VAL A 108 1.55 0.74 2.28
CA VAL A 108 1.67 1.13 0.88
C VAL A 108 3.14 1.31 0.54
N HIS A 109 3.55 0.74 -0.59
CA HIS A 109 4.87 0.92 -1.15
C HIS A 109 4.75 1.51 -2.56
N ILE A 110 5.20 2.75 -2.71
CA ILE A 110 5.22 3.50 -3.95
C ILE A 110 6.61 3.30 -4.56
N ILE A 111 6.67 2.58 -5.68
CA ILE A 111 7.91 2.30 -6.41
C ILE A 111 8.09 3.37 -7.48
N SER A 112 9.24 4.04 -7.43
CA SER A 112 9.57 5.10 -8.37
C SER A 112 9.73 4.56 -9.80
N PRO A 113 9.43 5.38 -10.83
CA PRO A 113 9.70 5.03 -12.23
C PRO A 113 11.18 4.70 -12.47
N THR A 114 12.07 5.38 -11.73
CA THR A 114 13.53 5.16 -11.77
C THR A 114 13.88 3.75 -11.32
N THR A 115 13.31 3.28 -10.20
CA THR A 115 13.50 1.90 -9.72
C THR A 115 12.97 0.89 -10.74
N ILE A 116 11.77 1.09 -11.27
CA ILE A 116 11.16 0.20 -12.28
C ILE A 116 12.08 0.09 -13.51
N SER A 117 12.56 1.23 -14.01
CA SER A 117 13.45 1.30 -15.18
C SER A 117 14.77 0.57 -14.93
N ASN A 118 15.41 0.83 -13.78
CA ASN A 118 16.66 0.21 -13.38
C ASN A 118 16.55 -1.31 -13.21
N CYS A 119 15.49 -1.79 -12.56
CA CYS A 119 15.24 -3.22 -12.37
C CYS A 119 14.95 -3.93 -13.69
N SER A 120 14.13 -3.33 -14.56
CA SER A 120 13.82 -3.87 -15.89
C SER A 120 15.08 -3.98 -16.74
N PHE A 121 15.92 -2.93 -16.76
CA PHE A 121 17.17 -2.92 -17.50
C PHE A 121 18.16 -4.00 -17.03
N LYS A 122 18.32 -4.15 -15.71
CA LYS A 122 19.17 -5.20 -15.12
C LYS A 122 18.67 -6.61 -15.45
N SER A 123 17.36 -6.83 -15.42
CA SER A 123 16.76 -8.13 -15.78
C SER A 123 17.01 -8.49 -17.24
N CYS A 124 16.98 -7.50 -18.15
CA CYS A 124 17.28 -7.71 -19.56
C CYS A 124 18.74 -8.11 -19.80
N ILE A 125 19.71 -7.48 -19.13
CA ILE A 125 21.15 -7.78 -19.35
C ILE A 125 21.49 -9.26 -19.11
N GLY A 126 20.82 -9.95 -18.18
CA GLY A 126 21.01 -11.39 -17.97
C GLY A 126 20.37 -12.29 -19.04
N LYS A 127 19.43 -11.75 -19.84
CA LYS A 127 18.70 -12.48 -20.90
C LYS A 127 19.28 -12.26 -22.30
N TRP A 128 20.13 -11.25 -22.49
CA TRP A 128 20.81 -10.92 -23.75
C TRP A 128 22.30 -11.34 -23.74
N LYS A 129 22.64 -12.48 -23.14
CA LYS A 129 23.88 -13.17 -23.48
C LYS A 129 23.65 -13.88 -24.82
N LEU A 130 24.15 -13.28 -25.90
CA LEU A 130 24.41 -13.96 -27.17
C LEU A 130 25.44 -15.07 -26.98
#